data_AF-A0A7W8U951-F1
#
_entry.id   AF-A0A7W8U951-F1
#
_cell.length_a   1.000
_cell.length_b   1.000
_cell.length_c   1.000
_cell.angle_alpha   90.00
_cell.angle_beta   90.00
_cell.angle_gamma   90.00
#
_symmetry.space_group_name_H-M   'P 1'
#
loop_
_entity.id
_entity.type
_entity.pdbx_description
1 polymer ?
#
loop_
_entity_poly.entity_id
_entity_poly.type
_entity_poly.pdbx_seq_one_letter_code
_entity_poly.pdbx_strand_id
1 'polypeptide(L)'
;MNIRNTSVSGLLQRLFLCLALVLPAGCGGHPKYVLTPVADTTPGSDRVEMLIATMRSRSTVPGEMFTGERARVPAFAEMTVSLPKVRKVGDVAWPKKLPSNPETDFATLKADVIDNDAAKRWLSASVKKSPDRSVLVFVHGFNNRYEDSVYRFAQIVHDSRVHSAPVLVTWPSRGSLLAYGYDRESTNYTRNALETLFQYLAKDGEVKEVSVLAHSMGNWLTLEALRQMAIRNGGLPAKFQNVMLAAPDVDVDVFRSQIEDMGDQHPRFTLFVSRDDRALAFSRRVWGDIPRLGAIDPETAPYKQELADYNISVIDMTKVKAGDDLHHSKFAESPEVVQLIGARISEGQTLTDSRVGLGDTILAGTTGVAAAAGSAAGLVLTAPVAIIDADTRDNYASHVSGLAGQSDGKQKIAVKDCKSTSTADPACRASN
;
A
#
# COMPACT_ATOMS: atom_id res chain seq x y z
N MET A 1 -3.17 69.28 -41.45
CA MET A 1 -2.09 68.76 -40.59
C MET A 1 -2.65 68.64 -39.17
N ASN A 2 -2.33 67.54 -38.48
CA ASN A 2 -2.71 67.14 -37.10
C ASN A 2 -4.10 66.50 -36.94
N ILE A 3 -4.20 65.18 -37.09
CA ILE A 3 -3.77 64.02 -36.26
C ILE A 3 -4.95 63.54 -35.40
N ARG A 4 -5.45 62.36 -35.78
CA ARG A 4 -6.56 61.65 -35.13
C ARG A 4 -6.12 61.09 -33.79
N ASN A 5 -6.98 61.27 -32.80
CA ASN A 5 -6.87 60.70 -31.47
C ASN A 5 -7.42 59.26 -31.52
N THR A 6 -6.55 58.25 -31.50
CA THR A 6 -6.95 56.84 -31.32
C THR A 6 -6.50 56.37 -29.94
N SER A 7 -7.48 56.13 -29.08
CA SER A 7 -7.37 55.67 -27.71
C SER A 7 -6.52 54.40 -27.57
N VAL A 8 -5.44 54.51 -26.79
CA VAL A 8 -4.54 53.45 -26.34
C VAL A 8 -5.18 52.70 -25.15
N SER A 9 -6.46 52.35 -25.21
CA SER A 9 -7.13 51.64 -24.09
C SER A 9 -7.33 50.14 -24.31
N GLY A 10 -7.04 49.62 -25.51
CA GLY A 10 -7.29 48.21 -25.84
C GLY A 10 -6.14 47.24 -25.53
N LEU A 11 -4.90 47.72 -25.42
CA LEU A 11 -3.71 46.85 -25.34
C LEU A 11 -3.30 46.53 -23.89
N LEU A 12 -3.49 47.47 -22.96
CA LEU A 12 -3.17 47.28 -21.54
C LEU A 12 -4.18 46.38 -20.82
N GLN A 13 -5.44 46.34 -21.27
CA GLN A 13 -6.48 45.52 -20.66
C GLN A 13 -6.41 44.04 -21.09
N ARG A 14 -5.66 43.73 -22.16
CA ARG A 14 -5.37 42.34 -22.58
C ARG A 14 -4.12 41.76 -21.92
N LEU A 15 -3.19 42.59 -21.42
CA LEU A 15 -2.02 42.11 -20.68
C LEU A 15 -2.35 41.71 -19.22
N PHE A 16 -3.34 42.36 -18.60
CA PHE A 16 -3.79 42.01 -17.25
C PHE A 16 -4.69 40.78 -17.18
N LEU A 17 -5.27 40.34 -18.30
CA LEU A 17 -6.11 39.13 -18.33
C LEU A 17 -5.32 37.82 -18.49
N CYS A 18 -4.03 37.89 -18.82
CA CYS A 18 -3.15 36.71 -18.94
C CYS A 18 -2.28 36.45 -17.70
N LEU A 19 -2.29 37.34 -16.69
CA LEU A 19 -1.46 37.19 -15.48
C LEU A 19 -2.25 36.77 -14.23
N ALA A 20 -3.57 36.61 -14.32
CA ALA A 20 -4.44 36.28 -13.18
C ALA A 20 -4.83 34.79 -13.08
N LEU A 21 -4.20 33.90 -13.86
CA LEU A 21 -4.44 32.45 -13.84
C LEU A 21 -3.15 31.67 -13.53
N VAL A 22 -2.45 32.08 -12.47
CA VAL A 22 -1.57 31.19 -11.71
C VAL A 22 -2.06 31.18 -10.27
N LEU A 23 -3.29 30.71 -10.08
CA LEU A 23 -3.67 30.16 -8.79
C LEU A 23 -2.95 28.81 -8.71
N PRO A 24 -2.08 28.56 -7.70
CA PRO A 24 -1.62 27.21 -7.47
C PRO A 24 -2.86 26.38 -7.18
N ALA A 25 -3.26 25.52 -8.12
CA ALA A 25 -4.13 24.41 -7.83
C ALA A 25 -3.48 23.70 -6.62
N GLY A 26 -4.13 23.79 -5.47
CA GLY A 26 -3.76 23.03 -4.28
C GLY A 26 -3.96 21.57 -4.59
N CYS A 27 -2.97 20.98 -5.22
CA CYS A 27 -3.06 19.63 -5.72
C CYS A 27 -3.02 18.65 -4.56
N GLY A 28 -3.97 17.71 -4.59
CA GLY A 28 -4.16 16.65 -3.62
C GLY A 28 -2.93 15.76 -3.47
N GLY A 29 -2.16 16.03 -2.43
CA GLY A 29 -1.31 15.10 -1.70
C GLY A 29 -1.44 15.45 -0.21
N HIS A 30 -1.34 14.47 0.68
CA HIS A 30 -1.27 14.78 2.12
C HIS A 30 0.11 15.34 2.48
N PRO A 31 0.28 16.00 3.64
CA PRO A 31 1.60 16.51 4.02
C PRO A 31 2.66 15.41 4.13
N LYS A 32 3.90 15.78 3.79
CA LYS A 32 5.10 14.96 3.92
C LYS A 32 5.76 15.23 5.27
N TYR A 33 6.67 14.35 5.69
CA TYR A 33 7.48 14.52 6.91
C TYR A 33 6.69 14.43 8.22
N VAL A 34 5.53 13.78 8.18
CA VAL A 34 4.60 13.63 9.32
C VAL A 34 5.14 12.72 10.42
N LEU A 35 6.24 11.99 10.18
CA LEU A 35 6.79 11.00 11.12
C LEU A 35 7.81 11.59 12.10
N THR A 36 7.89 12.93 12.18
CA THR A 36 8.65 13.58 13.25
C THR A 36 7.88 13.38 14.56
N PRO A 37 8.44 12.71 15.58
CA PRO A 37 7.72 12.46 16.82
C PRO A 37 7.25 13.75 17.50
N VAL A 38 6.01 13.74 17.97
CA VAL A 38 5.43 14.82 18.77
C VAL A 38 5.17 14.35 20.19
N ALA A 39 5.07 15.30 21.13
CA ALA A 39 4.72 14.98 22.50
C ALA A 39 3.29 14.41 22.58
N ASP A 40 3.11 13.44 23.47
CA ASP A 40 1.79 12.87 23.75
C ASP A 40 0.97 13.85 24.61
N THR A 41 0.21 14.71 23.94
CA THR A 41 -0.69 15.67 24.59
C THR A 41 -2.08 15.08 24.85
N THR A 42 -2.35 13.84 24.42
CA THR A 42 -3.65 13.16 24.56
C THR A 42 -3.51 11.75 25.17
N PRO A 43 -3.14 11.63 26.46
CA PRO A 43 -2.93 10.33 27.12
C PRO A 43 -4.12 9.36 26.96
N GLY A 44 -5.35 9.88 26.93
CA GLY A 44 -6.56 9.09 26.80
C GLY A 44 -7.01 8.75 25.37
N SER A 45 -6.24 9.11 24.33
CA SER A 45 -6.49 8.70 22.94
C SER A 45 -5.93 7.31 22.65
N ASP A 46 -6.50 6.63 21.66
CA ASP A 46 -6.03 5.31 21.25
C ASP A 46 -4.68 5.37 20.54
N ARG A 47 -3.88 4.31 20.70
CA ARG A 47 -2.55 4.18 20.13
C ARG A 47 -2.41 2.86 19.39
N VAL A 48 -1.68 2.90 18.28
CA VAL A 48 -1.20 1.70 17.60
C VAL A 48 0.32 1.69 17.68
N GLU A 49 0.84 0.69 18.38
CA GLU A 49 2.26 0.32 18.34
C GLU A 49 2.47 -0.70 17.23
N MET A 50 3.49 -0.56 16.40
CA MET A 50 3.79 -1.49 15.31
C MET A 50 5.28 -1.71 15.10
N LEU A 51 5.62 -2.91 14.62
CA LEU A 51 6.92 -3.21 14.05
C LEU A 51 6.86 -3.05 12.55
N ILE A 52 7.89 -2.47 11.97
CA ILE A 52 8.02 -2.28 10.54
C ILE A 52 9.26 -3.02 10.06
N ALA A 53 9.11 -3.87 9.04
CA ALA A 53 10.21 -4.45 8.29
C ALA A 53 10.25 -3.80 6.90
N THR A 54 11.40 -3.27 6.51
CA THR A 54 11.50 -2.50 5.27
C THR A 54 12.72 -2.85 4.42
N MET A 55 12.52 -2.85 3.10
CA MET A 55 13.61 -2.87 2.11
C MET A 55 13.89 -1.47 1.53
N ARG A 56 13.33 -0.41 2.12
CA ARG A 56 13.60 0.98 1.73
C ARG A 56 14.93 1.46 2.30
N SER A 57 15.63 2.29 1.53
CA SER A 57 16.83 2.99 1.96
C SER A 57 16.50 4.03 3.03
N ARG A 58 17.42 4.23 3.96
CA ARG A 58 17.23 5.22 5.03
C ARG A 58 17.24 6.63 4.48
N SER A 59 16.31 7.45 4.95
CA SER A 59 16.31 8.88 4.67
C SER A 59 17.17 9.65 5.67
N THR A 60 17.79 10.72 5.21
CA THR A 60 18.43 11.75 6.05
C THR A 60 17.49 12.91 6.35
N VAL A 61 16.30 12.94 5.76
CA VAL A 61 15.30 14.00 5.94
C VAL A 61 14.47 13.71 7.19
N PRO A 62 14.41 14.64 8.16
CA PRO A 62 13.56 14.49 9.34
C PRO A 62 12.10 14.23 8.97
N GLY A 63 11.47 13.29 9.67
CA GLY A 63 10.06 12.94 9.46
C GLY A 63 9.74 12.07 8.25
N GLU A 64 10.74 11.70 7.43
CA GLU A 64 10.55 10.75 6.32
C GLU A 64 10.93 9.30 6.74
N MET A 65 11.94 9.15 7.59
CA MET A 65 12.57 7.88 8.02
C MET A 65 13.20 7.03 6.90
N PHE A 66 12.43 6.67 5.87
CA PHE A 66 12.85 5.81 4.77
C PHE A 66 12.33 6.33 3.43
N THR A 67 13.16 6.24 2.40
CA THR A 67 12.87 6.79 1.06
C THR A 67 12.09 5.79 0.19
N GLY A 68 11.84 6.15 -1.07
CA GLY A 68 11.38 5.23 -2.10
C GLY A 68 12.47 4.36 -2.74
N GLU A 69 13.73 4.53 -2.33
CA GLU A 69 14.87 3.83 -2.92
C GLU A 69 15.13 2.47 -2.27
N ARG A 70 15.70 1.53 -3.02
CA ARG A 70 16.02 0.17 -2.51
C ARG A 70 17.21 0.20 -1.55
N ALA A 71 17.08 -0.49 -0.41
CA ALA A 71 18.19 -0.87 0.46
C ALA A 71 18.75 -2.24 0.06
N ARG A 72 20.01 -2.53 0.40
CA ARG A 72 20.62 -3.85 0.14
C ARG A 72 20.25 -4.91 1.18
N VAL A 73 19.91 -4.46 2.39
CA VAL A 73 19.56 -5.32 3.52
C VAL A 73 18.28 -4.77 4.17
N PRO A 74 17.47 -5.63 4.80
CA PRO A 74 16.30 -5.18 5.54
C PRO A 74 16.69 -4.26 6.69
N ALA A 75 15.85 -3.28 6.97
CA ALA A 75 15.88 -2.47 8.18
C ALA A 75 14.58 -2.66 8.97
N PHE A 76 14.62 -2.36 10.26
CA PHE A 76 13.47 -2.48 11.15
C PHE A 76 13.19 -1.17 11.87
N ALA A 77 11.93 -0.87 12.12
CA ALA A 77 11.53 0.27 12.93
C ALA A 77 10.40 -0.09 13.90
N GLU A 78 10.42 0.52 15.07
CA GLU A 78 9.30 0.53 16.01
C GLU A 78 8.63 1.90 15.96
N MET A 79 7.31 1.89 15.76
CA MET A 79 6.52 3.12 15.70
C MET A 79 5.32 3.07 16.62
N THR A 80 4.96 4.23 17.16
CA THR A 80 3.73 4.45 17.90
C THR A 80 2.99 5.61 17.25
N VAL A 81 1.77 5.37 16.80
CA VAL A 81 0.88 6.37 16.21
C VAL A 81 -0.32 6.56 17.12
N SER A 82 -0.63 7.79 17.51
CA SER A 82 -1.88 8.13 18.18
C SER A 82 -2.97 8.46 17.16
N LEU A 83 -4.20 8.09 17.48
CA LEU A 83 -5.35 8.35 16.64
C LEU A 83 -6.32 9.29 17.38
N PRO A 84 -6.88 10.30 16.69
CA PRO A 84 -7.82 11.23 17.32
C PRO A 84 -9.15 10.53 17.59
N LYS A 85 -9.79 10.84 18.73
CA LYS A 85 -11.06 10.21 19.15
C LYS A 85 -12.21 10.48 18.20
N VAL A 86 -12.25 11.68 17.63
CA VAL A 86 -13.32 12.13 16.74
C VAL A 86 -12.78 12.14 15.32
N ARG A 87 -13.03 11.06 14.60
CA ARG A 87 -12.76 10.93 13.16
C ARG A 87 -13.76 10.00 12.50
N LYS A 88 -13.84 10.07 11.18
CA LYS A 88 -14.57 9.09 10.38
C LYS A 88 -13.75 7.79 10.32
N VAL A 89 -14.38 6.67 10.66
CA VAL A 89 -13.79 5.33 10.52
C VAL A 89 -13.47 5.08 9.05
N GLY A 90 -12.32 4.46 8.78
CA GLY A 90 -11.81 4.27 7.41
C GLY A 90 -10.94 5.41 6.88
N ASP A 91 -11.11 6.61 7.43
CA ASP A 91 -10.30 7.77 7.03
C ASP A 91 -9.03 7.87 7.89
N VAL A 92 -7.92 8.21 7.22
CA VAL A 92 -6.70 8.68 7.88
C VAL A 92 -6.84 10.19 8.10
N ALA A 93 -6.89 10.62 9.35
CA ALA A 93 -6.96 12.04 9.70
C ALA A 93 -5.57 12.69 9.55
N TRP A 94 -5.20 13.00 8.30
CA TRP A 94 -3.90 13.62 8.00
C TRP A 94 -3.80 15.02 8.63
N PRO A 95 -2.64 15.37 9.21
CA PRO A 95 -2.42 16.72 9.73
C PRO A 95 -2.55 17.74 8.60
N LYS A 96 -3.18 18.88 8.87
CA LYS A 96 -3.24 20.00 7.90
C LYS A 96 -2.01 20.90 7.97
N LYS A 97 -1.30 20.86 9.09
CA LYS A 97 -0.08 21.62 9.38
C LYS A 97 0.84 20.76 10.24
N LEU A 98 2.15 20.97 10.10
CA LEU A 98 3.14 20.33 10.96
C LEU A 98 3.58 21.28 12.09
N PRO A 99 3.94 20.76 13.26
CA PRO A 99 3.84 19.34 13.67
C PRO A 99 2.39 18.87 13.81
N SER A 100 2.14 17.55 13.70
CA SER A 100 0.80 16.96 13.84
C SER A 100 0.22 17.19 15.24
N ASN A 101 -1.10 17.40 15.34
CA ASN A 101 -1.80 17.54 16.62
C ASN A 101 -2.49 16.22 17.02
N PRO A 102 -2.06 15.54 18.10
CA PRO A 102 -2.67 14.29 18.57
C PRO A 102 -4.17 14.36 18.94
N GLU A 103 -4.73 15.57 19.11
CA GLU A 103 -6.18 15.74 19.34
C GLU A 103 -7.01 15.61 18.06
N THR A 104 -6.46 16.02 16.92
CA THR A 104 -7.20 16.15 15.66
C THR A 104 -6.68 15.27 14.53
N ASP A 105 -5.42 14.84 14.62
CA ASP A 105 -4.68 14.21 13.54
C ASP A 105 -4.13 12.85 13.98
N PHE A 106 -3.84 11.99 13.00
CA PHE A 106 -2.88 10.92 13.21
C PHE A 106 -1.52 11.57 13.50
N ALA A 107 -0.95 11.22 14.64
CA ALA A 107 0.30 11.80 15.09
C ALA A 107 1.30 10.71 15.47
N THR A 108 2.53 10.87 15.01
CA THR A 108 3.62 9.95 15.35
C THR A 108 4.15 10.33 16.73
N LEU A 109 4.06 9.41 17.69
CA LEU A 109 4.57 9.59 19.05
C LEU A 109 5.96 8.97 19.23
N LYS A 110 6.27 7.92 18.47
CA LYS A 110 7.55 7.21 18.48
C LYS A 110 7.92 6.76 17.06
N ALA A 111 9.20 6.89 16.71
CA ALA A 111 9.72 6.59 15.37
C ALA A 111 11.19 6.15 15.43
N ASP A 112 11.43 4.95 15.98
CA ASP A 112 12.79 4.46 16.22
C ASP A 112 13.19 3.42 15.18
N VAL A 113 14.33 3.62 14.52
CA VAL A 113 14.94 2.54 13.74
C VAL A 113 15.73 1.65 14.68
N ILE A 114 15.42 0.36 14.66
CA ILE A 114 15.93 -0.62 15.61
C ILE A 114 16.72 -1.71 14.88
N ASP A 115 17.59 -2.39 15.61
CA ASP A 115 18.29 -3.57 15.09
C ASP A 115 17.38 -4.81 15.07
N ASN A 116 17.88 -5.88 14.46
CA ASN A 116 17.15 -7.14 14.32
C ASN A 116 16.80 -7.77 15.68
N ASP A 117 17.66 -7.66 16.69
CA ASP A 117 17.41 -8.31 17.97
C ASP A 117 16.38 -7.53 18.79
N ALA A 118 16.37 -6.20 18.69
CA ALA A 118 15.32 -5.34 19.20
C ALA A 118 13.98 -5.63 18.51
N ALA A 119 13.97 -5.83 17.18
CA ALA A 119 12.76 -6.20 16.43
C ALA A 119 12.17 -7.54 16.92
N LYS A 120 13.01 -8.56 17.13
CA LYS A 120 12.58 -9.85 17.68
C LYS A 120 12.04 -9.72 19.11
N ARG A 121 12.71 -8.94 19.97
CA ARG A 121 12.25 -8.68 21.34
C ARG A 121 10.90 -7.97 21.35
N TRP A 122 10.73 -6.94 20.51
CA TRP A 122 9.47 -6.24 20.36
C TRP A 122 8.36 -7.20 19.92
N LEU A 123 8.61 -8.00 18.88
CA LEU A 123 7.63 -8.94 18.35
C LEU A 123 7.21 -9.98 19.40
N SER A 124 8.18 -10.59 20.10
CA SER A 124 7.89 -11.54 21.17
C SER A 124 7.05 -10.92 22.28
N ALA A 125 7.35 -9.68 22.68
CA ALA A 125 6.57 -8.96 23.69
C ALA A 125 5.16 -8.62 23.21
N SER A 126 5.00 -8.18 21.97
CA SER A 126 3.70 -7.84 21.37
C SER A 126 2.81 -9.08 21.19
N VAL A 127 3.37 -10.18 20.69
CA VAL A 127 2.66 -11.45 20.52
C VAL A 127 2.16 -12.00 21.86
N LYS A 128 2.91 -11.81 22.95
CA LYS A 128 2.48 -12.22 24.30
C LYS A 128 1.31 -11.41 24.85
N LYS A 129 1.08 -10.20 24.33
CA LYS A 129 -0.08 -9.36 24.69
C LYS A 129 -1.34 -9.74 23.90
N SER A 130 -1.18 -10.35 22.72
CA SER A 130 -2.28 -10.84 21.89
C SER A 130 -2.94 -12.08 22.52
N PRO A 131 -4.27 -12.12 22.69
CA PRO A 131 -4.97 -13.26 23.31
C PRO A 131 -4.70 -14.61 22.64
N ASP A 132 -4.59 -14.58 21.32
CA ASP A 132 -4.40 -15.69 20.40
C ASP A 132 -2.93 -15.87 19.97
N ARG A 133 -2.02 -15.01 20.47
CA ARG A 133 -0.60 -14.99 20.11
C ARG A 133 -0.39 -14.93 18.59
N SER A 134 -1.21 -14.12 17.93
CA SER A 134 -1.22 -13.98 16.48
C SER A 134 -0.45 -12.74 16.03
N VAL A 135 -0.04 -12.77 14.75
CA VAL A 135 0.62 -11.66 14.06
C VAL A 135 -0.23 -11.27 12.86
N LEU A 136 -0.49 -9.98 12.71
CA LEU A 136 -1.05 -9.41 11.49
C LEU A 136 0.07 -8.75 10.69
N VAL A 137 0.37 -9.32 9.53
CA VAL A 137 1.30 -8.72 8.57
C VAL A 137 0.52 -7.92 7.54
N PHE A 138 0.83 -6.63 7.37
CA PHE A 138 0.29 -5.80 6.30
C PHE A 138 1.34 -5.48 5.25
N VAL A 139 0.99 -5.64 3.97
CA VAL A 139 1.84 -5.31 2.82
C VAL A 139 1.14 -4.26 1.95
N HIS A 140 1.70 -3.05 1.90
CA HIS A 140 1.10 -1.92 1.19
C HIS A 140 1.11 -2.08 -0.34
N GLY A 141 0.32 -1.23 -1.01
CA GLY A 141 0.17 -1.18 -2.46
C GLY A 141 1.13 -0.25 -3.19
N PHE A 142 0.83 -0.02 -4.47
CA PHE A 142 1.56 0.88 -5.37
C PHE A 142 1.28 2.35 -5.02
N ASN A 143 2.21 3.25 -5.37
CA ASN A 143 2.06 4.69 -5.17
C ASN A 143 1.94 5.09 -3.70
N ASN A 144 2.69 4.40 -2.83
CA ASN A 144 2.77 4.71 -1.40
C ASN A 144 4.17 5.20 -1.01
N ARG A 145 4.26 6.35 -0.36
CA ARG A 145 5.39 6.73 0.47
C ARG A 145 5.41 5.91 1.76
N TYR A 146 6.45 6.09 2.56
CA TYR A 146 6.61 5.34 3.80
C TYR A 146 5.51 5.71 4.81
N GLU A 147 5.26 7.00 5.01
CA GLU A 147 4.23 7.54 5.90
C GLU A 147 2.80 7.07 5.54
N ASP A 148 2.48 6.95 4.26
CA ASP A 148 1.16 6.49 3.78
C ASP A 148 0.90 5.08 4.30
N SER A 149 1.93 4.24 4.24
CA SER A 149 1.86 2.84 4.67
C SER A 149 1.71 2.74 6.17
N VAL A 150 2.44 3.58 6.93
CA VAL A 150 2.39 3.64 8.40
C VAL A 150 1.01 4.08 8.88
N TYR A 151 0.51 5.21 8.39
CA TYR A 151 -0.76 5.77 8.86
C TYR A 151 -1.95 4.94 8.40
N ARG A 152 -1.91 4.39 7.17
CA ARG A 152 -2.95 3.46 6.71
C ARG A 152 -2.97 2.19 7.55
N PHE A 153 -1.83 1.63 7.92
CA PHE A 153 -1.81 0.43 8.76
C PHE A 153 -2.28 0.71 10.19
N ALA A 154 -1.89 1.85 10.78
CA ALA A 154 -2.43 2.30 12.08
C ALA A 154 -3.96 2.41 12.03
N GLN A 155 -4.51 2.97 10.95
CA GLN A 155 -5.95 3.08 10.74
C GLN A 155 -6.60 1.70 10.67
N ILE A 156 -6.07 0.78 9.86
CA ILE A 156 -6.62 -0.58 9.72
C ILE A 156 -6.60 -1.32 11.06
N VAL A 157 -5.48 -1.33 11.78
CA VAL A 157 -5.34 -2.04 13.07
C VAL A 157 -6.34 -1.52 14.08
N HIS A 158 -6.45 -0.20 14.21
CA HIS A 158 -7.38 0.41 15.14
C HIS A 158 -8.84 0.13 14.75
N ASP A 159 -9.19 0.37 13.49
CA ASP A 159 -10.59 0.32 13.04
C ASP A 159 -11.12 -1.11 12.97
N SER A 160 -10.26 -2.08 12.65
CA SER A 160 -10.64 -3.51 12.66
C SER A 160 -10.68 -4.10 14.06
N ARG A 161 -10.16 -3.40 15.08
CA ARG A 161 -10.05 -3.88 16.47
C ARG A 161 -9.32 -5.21 16.61
N VAL A 162 -8.40 -5.50 15.69
CA VAL A 162 -7.56 -6.69 15.77
C VAL A 162 -6.65 -6.63 16.99
N HIS A 163 -6.49 -7.76 17.67
CA HIS A 163 -5.62 -7.88 18.83
C HIS A 163 -4.26 -8.53 18.51
N SER A 164 -4.03 -8.91 17.25
CA SER A 164 -2.78 -9.47 16.75
C SER A 164 -1.63 -8.46 16.86
N ALA A 165 -0.40 -8.95 17.03
CA ALA A 165 0.79 -8.10 16.95
C ALA A 165 0.92 -7.52 15.53
N PRO A 166 0.88 -6.18 15.34
CA PRO A 166 0.87 -5.58 14.03
C PRO A 166 2.29 -5.43 13.46
N VAL A 167 2.51 -6.00 12.29
CA VAL A 167 3.77 -5.96 11.54
C VAL A 167 3.52 -5.35 10.15
N LEU A 168 4.10 -4.18 9.88
CA LEU A 168 4.06 -3.55 8.57
C LEU A 168 5.27 -3.99 7.74
N VAL A 169 5.02 -4.46 6.52
CA VAL A 169 6.08 -4.67 5.53
C VAL A 169 6.01 -3.53 4.53
N THR A 170 7.11 -2.80 4.40
CA THR A 170 7.24 -1.77 3.37
C THR A 170 8.29 -2.15 2.33
N TRP A 171 7.94 -1.96 1.06
CA TRP A 171 8.82 -2.17 -0.08
C TRP A 171 9.12 -0.83 -0.78
N PRO A 172 10.18 -0.71 -1.58
CA PRO A 172 10.62 0.56 -2.19
C PRO A 172 9.68 1.08 -3.28
N SER A 173 8.56 1.66 -2.85
CA SER A 173 7.66 2.45 -3.67
C SER A 173 8.05 3.92 -3.62
N ARG A 174 8.15 4.56 -4.78
CA ARG A 174 8.45 6.00 -4.88
C ARG A 174 7.28 6.92 -4.58
N GLY A 175 6.08 6.37 -4.37
CA GLY A 175 4.89 7.18 -4.16
C GLY A 175 4.61 8.04 -5.39
N SER A 176 4.73 7.45 -6.58
CA SER A 176 4.45 8.16 -7.83
C SER A 176 3.82 7.24 -8.88
N LEU A 177 2.76 7.73 -9.53
CA LEU A 177 2.11 7.06 -10.65
C LEU A 177 3.07 6.80 -11.83
N LEU A 178 4.03 7.71 -12.06
CA LEU A 178 5.04 7.57 -13.11
C LEU A 178 6.13 6.54 -12.78
N ALA A 179 6.21 6.08 -11.53
CA ALA A 179 7.20 5.11 -11.07
C ALA A 179 6.72 3.66 -11.17
N TYR A 180 5.59 3.37 -11.82
CA TYR A 180 4.98 2.03 -11.87
C TYR A 180 5.97 0.91 -12.20
N GLY A 181 6.81 1.07 -13.25
CA GLY A 181 7.80 0.07 -13.61
C GLY A 181 8.90 -0.12 -12.55
N TYR A 182 9.36 0.97 -11.93
CA TYR A 182 10.34 0.89 -10.83
C TYR A 182 9.74 0.18 -9.61
N ASP A 183 8.52 0.56 -9.23
CA ASP A 183 7.80 0.00 -8.09
C ASP A 183 7.55 -1.50 -8.29
N ARG A 184 7.16 -1.91 -9.51
CA ARG A 184 7.03 -3.33 -9.89
C ARG A 184 8.32 -4.10 -9.66
N GLU A 185 9.45 -3.61 -10.18
CA GLU A 185 10.75 -4.25 -9.96
C GLU A 185 11.18 -4.23 -8.48
N SER A 186 10.76 -3.22 -7.72
CA SER A 186 11.02 -3.11 -6.28
C SER A 186 10.24 -4.14 -5.46
N THR A 187 9.03 -4.52 -5.90
CA THR A 187 8.34 -5.66 -5.31
C THR A 187 9.14 -6.95 -5.52
N ASN A 188 9.56 -7.25 -6.75
CA ASN A 188 10.40 -8.42 -7.04
C ASN A 188 11.70 -8.42 -6.24
N TYR A 189 12.33 -7.26 -6.09
CA TYR A 189 13.53 -7.09 -5.28
C TYR A 189 13.30 -7.41 -3.78
N THR A 190 12.10 -7.14 -3.26
CA THR A 190 11.76 -7.32 -1.84
C THR A 190 11.36 -8.75 -1.48
N ARG A 191 11.03 -9.61 -2.46
CA ARG A 191 10.44 -10.95 -2.24
C ARG A 191 11.20 -11.82 -1.23
N ASN A 192 12.54 -11.88 -1.33
CA ASN A 192 13.37 -12.71 -0.46
C ASN A 192 13.36 -12.20 1.00
N ALA A 193 13.29 -10.88 1.19
CA ALA A 193 13.22 -10.29 2.52
C ALA A 193 11.87 -10.59 3.19
N LEU A 194 10.77 -10.54 2.43
CA LEU A 194 9.46 -10.95 2.92
C LEU A 194 9.41 -12.46 3.21
N GLU A 195 9.94 -13.30 2.33
CA GLU A 195 10.07 -14.75 2.59
C GLU A 195 10.85 -14.99 3.90
N THR A 196 11.95 -14.26 4.12
CA THR A 196 12.77 -14.38 5.34
C THR A 196 11.96 -14.02 6.60
N LEU A 197 11.16 -12.96 6.55
CA LEU A 197 10.25 -12.60 7.64
C LEU A 197 9.21 -13.72 7.87
N PHE A 198 8.60 -14.25 6.83
CA PHE A 198 7.63 -15.34 6.95
C PHE A 198 8.26 -16.61 7.53
N GLN A 199 9.48 -16.96 7.13
CA GLN A 199 10.25 -18.07 7.69
C GLN A 199 10.56 -17.84 9.17
N TYR A 200 10.85 -16.60 9.58
CA TYR A 200 11.02 -16.26 11.00
C TYR A 200 9.71 -16.50 11.79
N LEU A 201 8.59 -15.93 11.31
CA LEU A 201 7.29 -16.08 11.97
C LEU A 201 6.83 -17.54 12.06
N ALA A 202 7.12 -18.34 11.04
CA ALA A 202 6.84 -19.78 11.06
C ALA A 202 7.59 -20.50 12.19
N LYS A 203 8.88 -20.16 12.38
CA LYS A 203 9.78 -20.85 13.33
C LYS A 203 9.63 -20.35 14.76
N ASP A 204 9.18 -19.12 14.98
CA ASP A 204 9.03 -18.54 16.31
C ASP A 204 7.98 -19.30 17.13
N GLY A 205 8.39 -19.92 18.24
CA GLY A 205 7.51 -20.74 19.09
C GLY A 205 6.43 -19.96 19.83
N GLU A 206 6.61 -18.64 20.00
CA GLU A 206 5.62 -17.76 20.64
C GLU A 206 4.45 -17.44 19.70
N VAL A 207 4.72 -17.33 18.39
CA VAL A 207 3.72 -17.08 17.35
C VAL A 207 2.89 -18.34 17.10
N LYS A 208 1.57 -18.23 17.27
CA LYS A 208 0.62 -19.33 17.03
C LYS A 208 -0.11 -19.20 15.71
N GLU A 209 -0.33 -17.98 15.25
CA GLU A 209 -1.01 -17.70 13.99
C GLU A 209 -0.41 -16.50 13.27
N VAL A 210 -0.36 -16.57 11.94
CA VAL A 210 0.01 -15.48 11.05
C VAL A 210 -1.13 -15.22 10.09
N SER A 211 -1.67 -14.01 10.16
CA SER A 211 -2.62 -13.45 9.19
C SER A 211 -1.90 -12.44 8.30
N VAL A 212 -2.11 -12.49 6.99
CA VAL A 212 -1.53 -11.54 6.04
C VAL A 212 -2.63 -10.74 5.36
N LEU A 213 -2.54 -9.42 5.38
CA LEU A 213 -3.36 -8.51 4.60
C LEU A 213 -2.47 -7.79 3.58
N ALA A 214 -2.79 -7.90 2.30
CA ALA A 214 -2.03 -7.25 1.23
C ALA A 214 -2.94 -6.39 0.36
N HIS A 215 -2.43 -5.26 -0.12
CA HIS A 215 -3.21 -4.33 -0.96
C HIS A 215 -2.58 -4.15 -2.34
N SER A 216 -3.40 -4.08 -3.39
CA SER A 216 -2.98 -3.74 -4.75
C SER A 216 -1.77 -4.55 -5.23
N MET A 217 -0.70 -3.89 -5.67
CA MET A 217 0.58 -4.50 -6.08
C MET A 217 1.28 -5.27 -4.94
N GLY A 218 0.99 -4.96 -3.67
CA GLY A 218 1.49 -5.71 -2.52
C GLY A 218 1.00 -7.17 -2.48
N ASN A 219 -0.10 -7.48 -3.17
CA ASN A 219 -0.58 -8.86 -3.33
C ASN A 219 0.39 -9.70 -4.15
N TRP A 220 0.99 -9.14 -5.21
CA TRP A 220 2.02 -9.83 -5.99
C TRP A 220 3.20 -10.24 -5.11
N LEU A 221 3.71 -9.29 -4.32
CA LEU A 221 4.84 -9.52 -3.41
C LEU A 221 4.52 -10.60 -2.38
N THR A 222 3.32 -10.52 -1.79
CA THR A 222 2.84 -11.50 -0.80
C THR A 222 2.74 -12.90 -1.38
N LEU A 223 2.09 -13.05 -2.54
CA LEU A 223 1.92 -14.34 -3.19
C LEU A 223 3.25 -14.97 -3.61
N GLU A 224 4.17 -14.15 -4.15
CA GLU A 224 5.50 -14.65 -4.52
C GLU A 224 6.31 -15.11 -3.31
N ALA A 225 6.24 -14.39 -2.18
CA ALA A 225 6.92 -14.78 -0.95
C ALA A 225 6.32 -16.07 -0.36
N LEU A 226 4.98 -16.21 -0.34
CA LEU A 226 4.30 -17.42 0.12
C LEU A 226 4.64 -18.62 -0.78
N ARG A 227 4.61 -18.43 -2.10
CA ARG A 227 4.96 -19.48 -3.07
C ARG A 227 6.40 -19.94 -2.90
N GLN A 228 7.36 -19.01 -2.80
CA GLN A 228 8.77 -19.35 -2.57
C GLN A 228 8.97 -20.11 -1.27
N MET A 229 8.29 -19.66 -0.21
CA MET A 229 8.31 -20.33 1.09
C MET A 229 7.75 -21.75 0.99
N ALA A 230 6.63 -21.94 0.28
CA ALA A 230 6.00 -23.24 0.07
C ALA A 230 6.94 -24.19 -0.67
N ILE A 231 7.50 -23.75 -1.80
CA ILE A 231 8.46 -24.54 -2.60
C ILE A 231 9.68 -24.94 -1.75
N ARG A 232 10.23 -24.00 -0.98
CA ARG A 232 11.41 -24.27 -0.13
C ARG A 232 11.11 -25.25 0.99
N ASN A 233 9.92 -25.19 1.56
CA ASN A 233 9.55 -25.97 2.74
C ASN A 233 8.82 -27.28 2.38
N GLY A 234 8.43 -27.49 1.12
CA GLY A 234 7.56 -28.60 0.71
C GLY A 234 6.09 -28.39 1.12
N GLY A 235 5.67 -27.13 1.31
CA GLY A 235 4.34 -26.72 1.75
C GLY A 235 4.40 -25.47 2.64
N LEU A 236 3.28 -24.76 2.79
CA LEU A 236 3.22 -23.63 3.72
C LEU A 236 3.14 -24.11 5.18
N PRO A 237 3.73 -23.41 6.15
CA PRO A 237 3.54 -23.77 7.56
C PRO A 237 2.09 -23.56 8.01
N ALA A 238 1.57 -24.48 8.83
CA ALA A 238 0.18 -24.43 9.33
C ALA A 238 -0.20 -23.14 10.08
N LYS A 239 0.78 -22.36 10.54
CA LYS A 239 0.55 -21.05 11.18
C LYS A 239 0.01 -20.00 10.21
N PHE A 240 0.28 -20.12 8.91
CA PHE A 240 -0.21 -19.19 7.88
C PHE A 240 -1.63 -19.61 7.49
N GLN A 241 -2.62 -19.17 8.28
CA GLN A 241 -3.99 -19.62 8.12
C GLN A 241 -4.83 -18.69 7.24
N ASN A 242 -4.61 -17.38 7.33
CA ASN A 242 -5.48 -16.37 6.75
C ASN A 242 -4.68 -15.45 5.84
N VAL A 243 -5.03 -15.40 4.55
CA VAL A 243 -4.42 -14.47 3.59
C VAL A 243 -5.52 -13.67 2.91
N MET A 244 -5.56 -12.39 3.22
CA MET A 244 -6.53 -11.42 2.74
C MET A 244 -5.89 -10.57 1.64
N LEU A 245 -6.41 -10.69 0.42
CA LEU A 245 -5.91 -9.99 -0.76
C LEU A 245 -6.89 -8.90 -1.15
N ALA A 246 -6.56 -7.65 -0.84
CA ALA A 246 -7.39 -6.49 -1.10
C ALA A 246 -7.06 -5.84 -2.46
N ALA A 247 -8.08 -5.72 -3.31
CA ALA A 247 -7.98 -5.18 -4.67
C ALA A 247 -6.74 -5.70 -5.43
N PRO A 248 -6.54 -7.03 -5.55
CA PRO A 248 -5.29 -7.59 -6.05
C PRO A 248 -4.96 -7.18 -7.49
N ASP A 249 -3.86 -6.44 -7.64
CA ASP A 249 -3.22 -6.15 -8.94
C ASP A 249 -2.33 -7.32 -9.36
N VAL A 250 -2.97 -8.47 -9.57
CA VAL A 250 -2.32 -9.74 -9.93
C VAL A 250 -3.05 -10.30 -11.13
N ASP A 251 -2.29 -10.84 -12.07
CA ASP A 251 -2.81 -11.61 -13.19
C ASP A 251 -3.51 -12.88 -12.69
N VAL A 252 -4.68 -13.19 -13.23
CA VAL A 252 -5.46 -14.37 -12.77
C VAL A 252 -4.72 -15.68 -13.07
N ASP A 253 -4.05 -15.79 -14.22
CA ASP A 253 -3.32 -17.00 -14.60
C ASP A 253 -2.06 -17.16 -13.75
N VAL A 254 -1.41 -16.04 -13.40
CA VAL A 254 -0.28 -16.08 -12.46
C VAL A 254 -0.75 -16.48 -11.08
N PHE A 255 -1.86 -15.91 -10.59
CA PHE A 255 -2.41 -16.31 -9.30
C PHE A 255 -2.70 -17.82 -9.28
N ARG A 256 -3.36 -18.36 -10.31
CA ARG A 256 -3.63 -19.79 -10.45
C ARG A 256 -2.35 -20.63 -10.34
N SER A 257 -1.34 -20.31 -11.16
CA SER A 257 -0.05 -21.00 -11.13
C SER A 257 0.65 -20.88 -9.77
N GLN A 258 0.53 -19.74 -9.09
CA GLN A 258 1.14 -19.55 -7.77
C GLN A 258 0.44 -20.38 -6.69
N ILE A 259 -0.88 -20.55 -6.74
CA ILE A 259 -1.61 -21.43 -5.82
C ILE A 259 -1.24 -22.89 -6.08
N GLU A 260 -1.19 -23.31 -7.35
CA GLU A 260 -0.77 -24.67 -7.72
C GLU A 260 0.64 -25.00 -7.22
N ASP A 261 1.58 -24.06 -7.36
CA ASP A 261 2.96 -24.21 -6.88
C ASP A 261 3.09 -24.24 -5.34
N MET A 262 2.07 -23.80 -4.58
CA MET A 262 2.05 -23.95 -3.12
C MET A 262 1.67 -25.37 -2.67
N GLY A 263 1.10 -26.18 -3.57
CA GLY A 263 0.61 -27.53 -3.30
C GLY A 263 -0.72 -27.57 -2.54
N ASP A 264 -1.11 -28.77 -2.11
CA ASP A 264 -2.43 -29.01 -1.50
C ASP A 264 -2.66 -28.25 -0.18
N GLN A 265 -1.57 -27.89 0.52
CA GLN A 265 -1.66 -27.13 1.76
C GLN A 265 -1.51 -25.64 1.50
N HIS A 266 -2.64 -24.97 1.26
CA HIS A 266 -2.72 -23.52 1.08
C HIS A 266 -3.51 -22.84 2.21
N PRO A 267 -3.23 -21.55 2.51
CA PRO A 267 -3.98 -20.78 3.47
C PRO A 267 -5.42 -20.56 2.98
N ARG A 268 -6.28 -20.12 3.89
CA ARG A 268 -7.61 -19.64 3.54
C ARG A 268 -7.49 -18.26 2.93
N PHE A 269 -7.53 -18.20 1.60
CA PHE A 269 -7.53 -16.95 0.85
C PHE A 269 -8.89 -16.24 0.95
N THR A 270 -8.87 -14.92 1.12
CA THR A 270 -10.04 -14.06 1.01
C THR A 270 -9.72 -12.91 0.07
N LEU A 271 -10.43 -12.82 -1.05
CA LEU A 271 -10.27 -11.75 -2.02
C LEU A 271 -11.28 -10.64 -1.75
N PHE A 272 -10.83 -9.40 -1.69
CA PHE A 272 -11.71 -8.24 -1.73
C PHE A 272 -11.65 -7.67 -3.15
N VAL A 273 -12.73 -7.86 -3.91
CA VAL A 273 -12.79 -7.51 -5.34
C VAL A 273 -13.76 -6.36 -5.58
N SER A 274 -13.53 -5.58 -6.62
CA SER A 274 -14.46 -4.54 -7.06
C SER A 274 -14.37 -4.40 -8.58
N ARG A 275 -15.47 -4.67 -9.29
CA ARG A 275 -15.50 -4.62 -10.77
C ARG A 275 -15.39 -3.21 -11.33
N ASP A 276 -15.74 -2.22 -10.52
CA ASP A 276 -15.67 -0.79 -10.83
C ASP A 276 -14.36 -0.13 -10.36
N ASP A 277 -13.34 -0.93 -10.02
CA ASP A 277 -12.02 -0.45 -9.63
C ASP A 277 -11.27 0.18 -10.82
N ARG A 278 -11.10 1.49 -10.76
CA ARG A 278 -10.49 2.28 -11.84
C ARG A 278 -8.97 2.17 -11.85
N ALA A 279 -8.33 1.92 -10.71
CA ALA A 279 -6.90 1.73 -10.64
C ALA A 279 -6.50 0.40 -11.29
N LEU A 280 -7.26 -0.67 -11.03
CA LEU A 280 -7.07 -1.94 -11.70
C LEU A 280 -7.41 -1.86 -13.20
N ALA A 281 -8.41 -1.09 -13.60
CA ALA A 281 -8.67 -0.85 -15.03
C ALA A 281 -7.48 -0.19 -15.74
N PHE A 282 -6.79 0.74 -15.08
CA PHE A 282 -5.54 1.31 -15.60
C PHE A 282 -4.42 0.27 -15.67
N SER A 283 -4.22 -0.54 -14.62
CA SER A 283 -3.24 -1.63 -14.63
C SER A 283 -3.50 -2.61 -15.79
N ARG A 284 -4.74 -3.08 -15.97
CA ARG A 284 -5.13 -3.95 -17.09
C ARG A 284 -4.66 -3.39 -18.43
N ARG A 285 -4.89 -2.10 -18.67
CA ARG A 285 -4.47 -1.43 -19.90
C ARG A 285 -2.95 -1.41 -20.08
N VAL A 286 -2.19 -1.14 -19.01
CA VAL A 286 -0.72 -1.13 -19.04
C VAL A 286 -0.16 -2.50 -19.43
N TRP A 287 -0.87 -3.58 -19.09
CA TRP A 287 -0.42 -4.95 -19.26
C TRP A 287 -1.13 -5.71 -20.39
N GLY A 288 -1.59 -5.00 -21.41
CA GLY A 288 -2.14 -5.64 -22.60
C GLY A 288 -3.53 -6.23 -22.41
N ASP A 289 -4.36 -5.58 -21.59
CA ASP A 289 -5.77 -5.89 -21.33
C ASP A 289 -6.03 -7.24 -20.62
N ILE A 290 -5.01 -7.80 -19.97
CA ILE A 290 -5.14 -9.03 -19.20
C ILE A 290 -5.99 -8.80 -17.94
N PRO A 291 -6.97 -9.67 -17.60
CA PRO A 291 -7.77 -9.54 -16.40
C PRO A 291 -6.93 -9.48 -15.10
N ARG A 292 -7.33 -8.60 -14.20
CA ARG A 292 -6.75 -8.51 -12.84
C ARG A 292 -7.65 -9.20 -11.84
N LEU A 293 -7.07 -9.96 -10.94
CA LEU A 293 -7.75 -10.74 -9.91
C LEU A 293 -8.71 -9.87 -9.09
N GLY A 294 -8.35 -8.62 -8.79
CA GLY A 294 -9.21 -7.71 -8.02
C GLY A 294 -10.41 -7.16 -8.77
N ALA A 295 -10.48 -7.35 -10.09
CA ALA A 295 -11.53 -6.83 -10.96
C ALA A 295 -12.37 -7.94 -11.65
N ILE A 296 -12.21 -9.19 -11.22
CA ILE A 296 -13.01 -10.32 -11.74
C ILE A 296 -14.47 -10.21 -11.29
N ASP A 297 -15.35 -10.89 -12.01
CA ASP A 297 -16.70 -11.18 -11.54
C ASP A 297 -16.74 -12.60 -10.93
N PRO A 298 -16.81 -12.73 -9.59
CA PRO A 298 -16.69 -14.03 -8.92
C PRO A 298 -17.89 -14.94 -9.16
N GLU A 299 -19.01 -14.43 -9.70
CA GLU A 299 -20.21 -15.23 -9.97
C GLU A 299 -20.25 -15.82 -11.37
N THR A 300 -19.22 -15.58 -12.19
CA THR A 300 -19.16 -16.01 -13.59
C THR A 300 -18.07 -17.05 -13.84
N ALA A 301 -18.29 -17.94 -14.82
CA ALA A 301 -17.27 -18.88 -15.27
C ALA A 301 -16.17 -18.16 -16.09
N PRO A 302 -14.90 -18.59 -16.01
CA PRO A 302 -14.42 -19.75 -15.24
C PRO A 302 -14.18 -19.46 -13.75
N TYR A 303 -14.15 -18.20 -13.33
CA TYR A 303 -13.71 -17.79 -12.00
C TYR A 303 -14.50 -18.40 -10.84
N LYS A 304 -15.83 -18.49 -10.96
CA LYS A 304 -16.67 -19.09 -9.92
C LYS A 304 -16.25 -20.50 -9.54
N GLN A 305 -15.90 -21.30 -10.55
CA GLN A 305 -15.50 -22.69 -10.34
C GLN A 305 -14.07 -22.73 -9.77
N GLU A 306 -13.13 -22.00 -10.35
CA GLU A 306 -11.75 -21.95 -9.86
C GLU A 306 -11.65 -21.49 -8.40
N LEU A 307 -12.41 -20.46 -8.03
CA LEU A 307 -12.46 -19.98 -6.64
C LEU A 307 -13.01 -21.05 -5.69
N ALA A 308 -14.00 -21.82 -6.12
CA ALA A 308 -14.56 -22.92 -5.32
C ALA A 308 -13.57 -24.09 -5.20
N ASP A 309 -12.91 -24.47 -6.30
CA ASP A 309 -11.95 -25.58 -6.35
C ASP A 309 -10.76 -25.33 -5.41
N TYR A 310 -10.30 -24.08 -5.29
CA TYR A 310 -9.23 -23.67 -4.38
C TYR A 310 -9.72 -23.17 -3.01
N ASN A 311 -11.02 -23.32 -2.69
CA ASN A 311 -11.63 -22.87 -1.44
C ASN A 311 -11.32 -21.39 -1.08
N ILE A 312 -11.36 -20.53 -2.10
CA ILE A 312 -11.08 -19.10 -1.99
C ILE A 312 -12.38 -18.35 -1.68
N SER A 313 -12.41 -17.63 -0.56
CA SER A 313 -13.53 -16.74 -0.22
C SER A 313 -13.43 -15.43 -1.00
N VAL A 314 -14.55 -14.86 -1.43
CA VAL A 314 -14.57 -13.56 -2.12
C VAL A 314 -15.61 -12.63 -1.49
N ILE A 315 -15.20 -11.38 -1.26
CA ILE A 315 -16.05 -10.28 -0.83
C ILE A 315 -16.15 -9.30 -2.00
N ASP A 316 -17.29 -9.28 -2.69
CA ASP A 316 -17.57 -8.33 -3.79
C ASP A 316 -17.98 -6.96 -3.22
N MET A 317 -17.09 -5.99 -3.36
CA MET A 317 -17.28 -4.60 -2.93
C MET A 317 -17.79 -3.68 -4.06
N THR A 318 -18.18 -4.23 -5.22
CA THR A 318 -18.66 -3.43 -6.37
C THR A 318 -19.80 -2.49 -5.97
N LYS A 319 -20.69 -2.91 -5.06
CA LYS A 319 -21.82 -2.10 -4.57
C LYS A 319 -21.52 -1.27 -3.32
N VAL A 320 -20.32 -1.39 -2.75
CA VAL A 320 -19.90 -0.63 -1.58
C VAL A 320 -19.50 0.77 -2.01
N LYS A 321 -20.03 1.77 -1.33
CA LYS A 321 -19.63 3.17 -1.51
C LYS A 321 -18.43 3.45 -0.62
N ALA A 322 -17.36 4.01 -1.18
CA ALA A 322 -16.23 4.56 -0.44
C ALA A 322 -15.94 5.99 -0.93
N GLY A 323 -15.04 6.69 -0.23
CA GLY A 323 -14.74 8.09 -0.49
C GLY A 323 -13.70 8.30 -1.60
N ASP A 324 -12.98 7.26 -2.00
CA ASP A 324 -11.90 7.37 -2.98
C ASP A 324 -12.40 7.36 -4.44
N ASP A 325 -11.96 8.34 -5.25
CA ASP A 325 -12.37 8.48 -6.65
C ASP A 325 -11.98 7.30 -7.56
N LEU A 326 -11.05 6.44 -7.10
CA LEU A 326 -10.54 5.28 -7.82
C LEU A 326 -11.29 3.98 -7.50
N HIS A 327 -12.11 3.95 -6.44
CA HIS A 327 -12.79 2.75 -5.96
C HIS A 327 -11.82 1.60 -5.61
N HIS A 328 -10.57 1.92 -5.27
CA HIS A 328 -9.46 0.98 -5.06
C HIS A 328 -9.10 0.79 -3.57
N SER A 329 -9.58 1.69 -2.71
CA SER A 329 -9.33 1.69 -1.26
C SER A 329 -10.56 1.31 -0.43
N LYS A 330 -11.65 0.88 -1.08
CA LYS A 330 -12.92 0.46 -0.44
C LYS A 330 -12.73 -0.48 0.76
N PHE A 331 -11.75 -1.39 0.68
CA PHE A 331 -11.46 -2.36 1.74
C PHE A 331 -11.04 -1.72 3.09
N ALA A 332 -10.39 -0.55 3.03
CA ALA A 332 -9.88 0.16 4.20
C ALA A 332 -10.73 1.38 4.56
N GLU A 333 -11.50 1.92 3.62
CA GLU A 333 -12.33 3.12 3.82
C GLU A 333 -13.78 2.82 4.20
N SER A 334 -14.29 1.63 3.90
CA SER A 334 -15.61 1.18 4.39
C SER A 334 -15.47 0.65 5.81
N PRO A 335 -16.16 1.25 6.81
CA PRO A 335 -16.17 0.73 8.17
C PRO A 335 -16.60 -0.73 8.23
N GLU A 336 -17.60 -1.12 7.44
CA GLU A 336 -18.12 -2.49 7.39
C GLU A 336 -17.05 -3.47 6.93
N VAL A 337 -16.32 -3.14 5.86
CA VAL A 337 -15.26 -4.02 5.34
C VAL A 337 -14.08 -4.11 6.31
N VAL A 338 -13.71 -3.02 6.97
CA VAL A 338 -12.64 -3.03 7.97
C VAL A 338 -13.02 -3.86 9.21
N GLN A 339 -14.28 -3.83 9.65
CA GLN A 339 -14.76 -4.74 10.70
C GLN A 339 -14.71 -6.21 10.25
N LEU A 340 -15.02 -6.51 8.98
CA LEU A 340 -14.92 -7.88 8.45
C LEU A 340 -13.48 -8.41 8.47
N ILE A 341 -12.49 -7.56 8.19
CA ILE A 341 -11.06 -7.90 8.35
C ILE A 341 -10.78 -8.32 9.80
N GLY A 342 -11.28 -7.52 10.77
CA GLY A 342 -11.13 -7.79 12.18
C GLY A 342 -11.75 -9.11 12.63
N ALA A 343 -12.99 -9.37 12.21
CA ALA A 343 -13.71 -10.60 12.50
C ALA A 343 -12.99 -11.83 11.92
N ARG A 344 -12.48 -11.72 10.67
CA ARG A 344 -11.75 -12.81 10.02
C ARG A 344 -10.47 -13.18 10.77
N ILE A 345 -9.71 -12.17 11.21
CA ILE A 345 -8.47 -12.37 11.96
C ILE A 345 -8.76 -12.93 13.36
N SER A 346 -9.77 -12.41 14.05
CA SER A 346 -10.00 -12.72 15.47
C SER A 346 -10.73 -14.04 15.71
N GLU A 347 -11.65 -14.43 14.82
CA GLU A 347 -12.53 -15.59 15.05
C GLU A 347 -12.17 -16.80 14.18
N GLY A 348 -11.21 -16.64 13.26
CA GLY A 348 -10.86 -17.68 12.27
C GLY A 348 -12.06 -18.16 11.45
N GLN A 349 -13.16 -17.39 11.43
CA GLN A 349 -14.41 -17.77 10.79
C GLN A 349 -14.24 -17.75 9.27
N THR A 350 -14.65 -18.83 8.63
CA THR A 350 -14.92 -18.81 7.20
C THR A 350 -16.09 -17.85 6.97
N LEU A 351 -15.88 -16.73 6.28
CA LEU A 351 -16.95 -15.96 5.66
C LEU A 351 -17.45 -16.77 4.45
N THR A 352 -17.92 -17.98 4.74
CA THR A 352 -18.59 -18.87 3.81
C THR A 352 -20.07 -18.62 3.98
N ASP A 353 -20.57 -17.70 3.17
CA ASP A 353 -21.83 -17.88 2.48
C ASP A 353 -21.87 -16.86 1.34
N SER A 354 -22.17 -17.32 0.14
CA SER A 354 -22.47 -16.53 -1.06
C SER A 354 -23.77 -15.71 -0.89
N ARG A 355 -23.97 -15.09 0.28
CA ARG A 355 -25.17 -14.33 0.67
C ARG A 355 -24.89 -13.13 1.59
N VAL A 356 -23.65 -12.72 1.82
CA VAL A 356 -23.40 -11.35 2.33
C VAL A 356 -23.19 -10.43 1.14
N GLY A 357 -24.23 -10.30 0.31
CA GLY A 357 -24.37 -9.07 -0.45
C GLY A 357 -24.60 -7.96 0.56
N LEU A 358 -23.67 -7.02 0.67
CA LEU A 358 -23.86 -5.78 1.45
C LEU A 358 -25.06 -4.93 0.95
N GLY A 359 -25.85 -5.44 -0.01
CA GLY A 359 -27.16 -4.91 -0.38
C GLY A 359 -28.30 -5.30 0.56
N ASP A 360 -28.22 -6.42 1.30
CA ASP A 360 -29.34 -6.88 2.15
C ASP A 360 -29.37 -6.23 3.54
N THR A 361 -28.28 -5.56 3.94
CA THR A 361 -28.20 -4.75 5.17
C THR A 361 -28.55 -3.27 4.93
N ILE A 362 -28.85 -2.88 3.69
CA ILE A 362 -29.28 -1.52 3.31
C ILE A 362 -30.80 -1.51 3.12
N LEU A 363 -31.55 -1.83 4.18
CA LEU A 363 -32.99 -1.54 4.23
C LEU A 363 -33.42 -0.81 5.51
N ALA A 364 -32.46 -0.29 6.27
CA ALA A 364 -32.72 0.61 7.38
C ALA A 364 -32.12 1.99 7.07
N GLY A 365 -32.85 2.77 6.26
CA GLY A 365 -32.69 4.23 6.24
C GLY A 365 -32.15 4.82 4.93
N THR A 366 -33.01 4.92 3.92
CA THR A 366 -33.00 6.07 2.99
C THR A 366 -34.38 6.23 2.33
N THR A 367 -35.28 6.96 2.97
CA THR A 367 -36.39 7.64 2.28
C THR A 367 -35.86 9.00 1.80
N GLY A 368 -35.82 9.24 0.48
CA GLY A 368 -35.34 10.53 -0.01
C GLY A 368 -35.17 10.68 -1.52
N VAL A 369 -36.30 10.78 -2.22
CA VAL A 369 -36.55 11.55 -3.47
C VAL A 369 -35.83 11.15 -4.77
N ALA A 370 -36.67 10.76 -5.73
CA ALA A 370 -36.37 10.60 -7.14
C ALA A 370 -36.43 11.93 -7.91
N ALA A 371 -35.56 12.09 -8.90
CA ALA A 371 -35.89 12.73 -10.17
C ALA A 371 -34.98 12.15 -11.26
N ALA A 372 -35.58 11.53 -12.27
CA ALA A 372 -34.94 11.01 -13.46
C ALA A 372 -35.20 11.95 -14.64
N ALA A 373 -34.18 12.25 -15.46
CA ALA A 373 -34.36 12.66 -16.85
C ALA A 373 -33.06 12.54 -17.68
N GLY A 374 -33.07 11.65 -18.68
CA GLY A 374 -32.78 12.01 -20.09
C GLY A 374 -31.33 12.06 -20.63
N SER A 375 -30.89 10.93 -21.19
CA SER A 375 -30.19 10.72 -22.48
C SER A 375 -28.92 11.48 -22.94
N ALA A 376 -27.89 10.65 -23.20
CA ALA A 376 -27.02 10.54 -24.39
C ALA A 376 -26.08 11.70 -24.82
N ALA A 377 -24.77 11.48 -24.63
CA ALA A 377 -23.73 11.78 -25.62
C ALA A 377 -22.48 10.93 -25.30
N GLY A 378 -22.15 9.98 -26.18
CA GLY A 378 -20.87 9.27 -26.14
C GLY A 378 -19.77 10.19 -26.63
N LEU A 379 -18.81 10.47 -25.75
CA LEU A 379 -17.56 11.13 -26.10
C LEU A 379 -16.43 10.29 -25.51
N VAL A 380 -15.79 9.49 -26.37
CA VAL A 380 -14.51 8.85 -26.08
C VAL A 380 -13.48 9.96 -26.03
N LEU A 381 -13.26 10.51 -24.84
CA LEU A 381 -12.08 11.31 -24.56
C LEU A 381 -10.94 10.34 -24.23
N THR A 382 -10.05 10.12 -25.19
CA THR A 382 -8.70 9.67 -24.88
C THR A 382 -8.04 10.80 -24.09
N ALA A 383 -8.07 10.71 -22.76
CA ALA A 383 -7.36 11.66 -21.93
C ALA A 383 -5.85 11.42 -22.09
N PRO A 384 -5.04 12.45 -22.42
CA PRO A 384 -3.62 12.39 -22.10
C PRO A 384 -3.53 12.30 -20.57
N VAL A 385 -2.68 11.41 -20.05
CA VAL A 385 -2.37 11.18 -18.62
C VAL A 385 -2.92 12.32 -17.74
N ALA A 386 -4.10 12.08 -17.18
CA ALA A 386 -4.87 13.09 -16.48
C ALA A 386 -4.04 13.68 -15.32
N ILE A 387 -4.02 15.02 -15.25
CA ILE A 387 -3.57 15.87 -14.13
C ILE A 387 -2.73 15.11 -13.11
N ILE A 388 -1.43 15.06 -13.37
CA ILE A 388 -0.42 14.46 -12.49
C ILE A 388 -0.69 14.93 -11.05
N ASP A 389 -0.87 14.01 -10.10
CA ASP A 389 -1.09 14.34 -8.68
C ASP A 389 0.13 15.08 -8.08
N ALA A 390 -0.01 15.67 -6.89
CA ALA A 390 1.06 16.48 -6.31
C ALA A 390 2.37 15.71 -6.10
N ASP A 391 2.27 14.47 -5.64
CA ASP A 391 3.44 13.64 -5.37
C ASP A 391 4.14 13.22 -6.66
N THR A 392 3.38 12.90 -7.70
CA THR A 392 3.95 12.59 -9.01
C THR A 392 4.59 13.81 -9.68
N ARG A 393 4.06 15.03 -9.48
CA ARG A 393 4.69 16.26 -10.01
C ARG A 393 6.00 16.58 -9.31
N ASP A 394 6.06 16.42 -7.99
CA ASP A 394 7.29 16.62 -7.22
C ASP A 394 8.38 15.63 -7.66
N ASN A 395 8.01 14.36 -7.84
CA ASN A 395 8.91 13.35 -8.38
C ASN A 395 9.39 13.71 -9.79
N TYR A 396 8.51 14.18 -10.69
CA TYR A 396 8.89 14.62 -12.03
C TYR A 396 9.90 15.78 -12.01
N ALA A 397 9.69 16.80 -11.16
CA ALA A 397 10.63 17.92 -11.02
C ALA A 397 12.03 17.47 -10.57
N SER A 398 12.10 16.47 -9.68
CA SER A 398 13.38 15.87 -9.26
C SER A 398 14.06 15.11 -10.41
N HIS A 399 13.29 14.36 -11.22
CA HIS A 399 13.80 13.63 -12.38
C HIS A 399 14.32 14.56 -13.48
N VAL A 400 13.63 15.67 -13.76
CA VAL A 400 14.08 16.68 -14.73
C VAL A 400 15.32 17.43 -14.22
N SER A 401 15.40 17.72 -12.92
CA SER A 401 16.60 18.32 -12.31
C SER A 401 17.81 17.39 -12.38
N GLY A 402 17.59 16.08 -12.21
CA GLY A 402 18.63 15.06 -12.39
C GLY A 402 19.12 14.92 -13.83
N LEU A 403 18.24 15.12 -14.82
CA LEU A 403 18.58 15.12 -16.24
C LEU A 403 19.25 16.44 -16.69
N ALA A 404 18.83 17.58 -16.14
CA ALA A 404 19.43 18.89 -16.40
C ALA A 404 20.81 19.09 -15.71
N GLY A 405 21.13 18.25 -14.71
CA GLY A 405 22.42 18.21 -14.04
C GLY A 405 23.48 17.33 -14.70
N GLN A 406 23.18 16.65 -15.81
CA GLN A 406 24.14 15.85 -16.58
C GLN A 406 24.53 16.56 -17.88
N SER A 407 25.22 17.69 -17.74
CA SER A 407 26.11 18.21 -18.78
C SER A 407 27.51 18.23 -18.18
N ASP A 408 28.41 17.43 -18.76
CA ASP A 408 29.83 17.29 -18.41
C ASP A 408 30.19 16.52 -17.13
N GLY A 409 30.04 15.20 -17.18
CA GLY A 409 30.70 14.29 -16.24
C GLY A 409 31.14 13.00 -16.92
N LYS A 410 32.41 12.93 -17.34
CA LYS A 410 33.03 11.67 -17.79
C LYS A 410 32.81 10.60 -16.71
N GLN A 411 32.03 9.57 -17.03
CA GLN A 411 31.96 8.35 -16.21
C GLN A 411 33.37 7.77 -16.08
N LYS A 412 33.95 7.86 -14.89
CA LYS A 412 35.15 7.10 -14.54
C LYS A 412 34.72 5.65 -14.34
N ILE A 413 34.91 4.83 -15.37
CA ILE A 413 34.95 3.37 -15.26
C ILE A 413 36.13 3.04 -14.34
N ALA A 414 35.84 2.69 -13.09
CA ALA A 414 36.82 2.18 -12.16
C ALA A 414 36.81 0.64 -12.18
N VAL A 415 37.31 0.07 -13.27
CA VAL A 415 38.03 -1.21 -13.25
C VAL A 415 39.14 -1.07 -14.29
N LYS A 416 40.34 -0.72 -13.85
CA LYS A 416 41.57 -0.97 -14.58
C LYS A 416 42.39 -1.94 -13.74
N ASP A 417 42.77 -3.03 -14.39
CA ASP A 417 43.72 -4.04 -13.94
C ASP A 417 43.25 -5.00 -12.84
N CYS A 418 42.52 -6.05 -13.25
CA CYS A 418 42.66 -7.35 -12.60
C CYS A 418 44.03 -7.93 -12.96
N LYS A 419 45.06 -7.57 -12.21
CA LYS A 419 46.31 -8.34 -12.15
C LYS A 419 46.16 -9.41 -11.07
N SER A 420 46.42 -10.67 -11.46
CA SER A 420 46.52 -11.78 -10.52
C SER A 420 47.72 -11.56 -9.61
N THR A 421 47.48 -11.29 -8.33
CA THR A 421 48.48 -11.47 -7.29
C THR A 421 47.88 -12.29 -6.17
N SER A 422 48.50 -13.46 -5.98
CA SER A 422 48.19 -14.44 -4.95
C SER A 422 48.56 -13.89 -3.56
N THR A 423 47.56 -13.43 -2.82
CA THR A 423 47.63 -13.38 -1.35
C THR A 423 46.25 -13.70 -0.82
N ALA A 424 46.15 -14.80 -0.09
CA ALA A 424 44.92 -15.40 0.38
C ALA A 424 44.11 -14.47 1.28
N ASP A 425 42.87 -14.18 0.86
CA ASP A 425 41.84 -13.58 1.69
C ASP A 425 41.23 -14.67 2.61
N PRO A 426 41.21 -14.48 3.94
CA PRO A 426 40.58 -15.41 4.88
C PRO A 426 39.08 -15.65 4.64
N ALA A 427 38.42 -14.85 3.80
CA ALA A 427 37.00 -14.97 3.45
C ALA A 427 36.68 -16.09 2.44
N CYS A 428 37.67 -16.77 1.88
CA CYS A 428 37.47 -17.92 0.98
C CYS A 428 37.95 -19.23 1.62
N ARG A 429 37.26 -19.69 2.68
CA ARG A 429 37.30 -21.10 3.06
C ARG A 429 35.95 -21.74 2.77
N ALA A 430 35.96 -22.76 1.91
CA ALA A 430 34.85 -23.68 1.76
C ALA A 430 34.71 -24.50 3.07
N SER A 431 33.52 -24.47 3.66
CA SER A 431 33.13 -25.36 4.74
C SER A 431 32.81 -26.74 4.16
N ASN A 432 33.60 -27.74 4.57
CA ASN A 432 33.24 -29.16 4.48
C ASN A 432 32.13 -29.50 5.48
#